data_AF-Q2LET5-F1
#
_entry.id   AF-Q2LET5-F1
#
_cell.length_a   1.000
_cell.length_b   1.000
_cell.length_c   1.000
_cell.angle_alpha   90.00
_cell.angle_beta   90.00
_cell.angle_gamma   90.00
#
_symmetry.space_group_name_H-M   'P 1'
#
loop_
_entity.id
_entity.type
_entity.pdbx_description
1 polymer ?
#
loop_
_entity_poly.entity_id
_entity_poly.type
_entity_poly.pdbx_seq_one_letter_code
_entity_poly.pdbx_strand_id
1 'polypeptide(L)'
;MTTPIRGARDAYAEAPPIARETVALLRLRRELGPDRPSYYPPASVNEIREVLLREAALIDRLALEDPEANGDALKAALELKEFDTRQGLGPGATFEGVIPPYADQWQDEPRGYVRQEYHHWLTVPPWKPTLPPAPEDPTA
;
A
#
# COMPACT_ATOMS: atom_id res chain seq x y z
N MET A 1 -13.88 -9.40 -11.85
CA MET A 1 -13.36 -10.67 -11.32
C MET A 1 -11.84 -10.52 -11.24
N THR A 2 -11.30 -10.30 -10.04
CA THR A 2 -9.85 -10.15 -9.86
C THR A 2 -9.26 -11.55 -9.69
N THR A 3 -8.39 -11.95 -10.62
CA THR A 3 -7.71 -13.24 -10.60
C THR A 3 -6.80 -13.32 -9.37
N PRO A 4 -6.78 -14.42 -8.60
CA PRO A 4 -5.81 -14.58 -7.52
C PRO A 4 -4.39 -14.50 -8.10
N ILE A 5 -3.55 -13.68 -7.47
CA ILE A 5 -2.15 -13.45 -7.87
C ILE A 5 -1.38 -14.77 -7.73
N ARG A 6 -0.75 -15.24 -8.81
CA ARG A 6 -0.14 -16.58 -8.84
C ARG A 6 1.29 -16.62 -8.29
N GLY A 7 1.83 -15.48 -7.85
CA GLY A 7 3.14 -15.38 -7.21
C GLY A 7 3.71 -13.97 -7.20
N ALA A 8 4.90 -13.79 -6.63
CA ALA A 8 5.54 -12.48 -6.47
C ALA A 8 5.77 -11.73 -7.80
N ARG A 9 6.08 -12.48 -8.88
CA ARG A 9 6.25 -11.90 -10.22
C ARG A 9 4.99 -11.20 -10.71
N ASP A 10 3.83 -11.81 -10.53
CA ASP A 10 2.55 -11.25 -10.97
C ASP A 10 2.14 -10.06 -10.08
N ALA A 11 2.43 -10.13 -8.78
CA ALA A 11 2.14 -9.07 -7.83
C ALA A 11 2.85 -7.74 -8.20
N TYR A 12 4.10 -7.84 -8.65
CA TYR A 12 4.95 -6.69 -8.93
C TYR A 12 5.15 -6.39 -10.42
N ALA A 13 4.37 -7.01 -11.30
CA ALA A 13 4.51 -6.83 -12.75
C ALA A 13 4.43 -5.36 -13.17
N GLU A 14 3.54 -4.59 -12.54
CA GLU A 14 3.32 -3.16 -12.80
C GLU A 14 4.10 -2.25 -11.82
N ALA A 15 4.95 -2.82 -10.97
CA ALA A 15 5.65 -2.05 -9.95
C ALA A 15 6.74 -1.17 -10.58
N PRO A 16 6.88 0.10 -10.15
CA PRO A 16 7.96 0.94 -10.64
C PRO A 16 9.33 0.36 -10.26
N PRO A 17 10.42 0.73 -10.97
CA PRO A 17 11.77 0.32 -10.59
C PRO A 17 12.09 0.67 -9.13
N ILE A 18 12.84 -0.20 -8.44
CA ILE A 18 13.17 -0.06 -7.01
C ILE A 18 13.65 1.36 -6.68
N ALA A 19 14.60 1.91 -7.44
CA ALA A 19 15.12 3.26 -7.21
C ALA A 19 14.04 4.35 -7.26
N ARG A 20 13.07 4.24 -8.17
CA ARG A 20 11.96 5.18 -8.28
C ARG A 20 10.99 5.05 -7.10
N GLU A 21 10.71 3.82 -6.68
CA GLU A 21 9.86 3.56 -5.51
C GLU A 21 10.50 4.08 -4.22
N THR A 22 11.81 3.84 -4.03
CA THR A 22 12.57 4.36 -2.88
C THR A 22 12.47 5.89 -2.79
N VAL A 23 12.70 6.60 -3.89
CA VAL A 23 12.59 8.07 -3.90
C VAL A 23 11.17 8.54 -3.60
N ALA A 24 10.15 7.86 -4.15
CA ALA A 24 8.75 8.20 -3.90
C ALA A 24 8.36 7.95 -2.43
N LEU A 25 8.78 6.83 -1.84
CA LEU A 25 8.52 6.48 -0.44
C LEU A 25 9.20 7.45 0.52
N LEU A 26 10.46 7.82 0.25
CA LEU A 26 11.18 8.82 1.07
C LEU A 26 10.48 10.19 1.04
N ARG A 27 9.97 10.60 -0.13
CA ARG A 27 9.19 11.83 -0.25
C ARG A 27 7.89 11.73 0.55
N LEU A 28 7.13 10.65 0.39
CA LEU A 28 5.89 10.41 1.11
C LEU A 28 6.09 10.45 2.63
N ARG A 29 7.12 9.75 3.14
CA ARG A 29 7.48 9.78 4.56
C ARG A 29 7.84 11.16 5.07
N ARG A 30 8.49 11.99 4.26
CA ARG A 30 8.80 13.38 4.62
C ARG A 30 7.54 14.23 4.68
N GLU A 31 6.63 14.08 3.72
CA GLU A 31 5.36 14.82 3.65
C GLU A 31 4.43 14.47 4.81
N LEU A 32 4.44 13.21 5.25
CA LEU A 32 3.62 12.69 6.34
C LEU A 32 4.33 12.63 7.69
N GLY A 33 5.60 13.00 7.73
CA GLY A 33 6.48 12.87 8.87
C GLY A 33 6.27 13.93 9.96
N PRO A 34 7.09 13.91 11.03
CA PRO A 34 7.00 14.86 12.13
C PRO A 34 7.22 16.32 11.70
N ASP A 35 7.92 16.53 10.58
CA ASP A 35 8.17 17.85 10.00
C ASP A 35 6.97 18.41 9.21
N ARG A 36 5.86 17.66 9.14
CA ARG A 36 4.62 18.15 8.52
C ARG A 36 4.17 19.44 9.21
N PRO A 37 3.97 20.55 8.48
CA PRO A 37 3.59 21.80 9.11
C PRO A 37 2.30 21.67 9.91
N SER A 38 2.27 22.23 11.12
CA SER A 38 1.19 22.04 12.09
C SER A 38 -0.18 22.58 11.67
N TYR A 39 -0.24 23.40 10.61
CA TYR A 39 -1.50 23.86 10.02
C TYR A 39 -2.14 22.83 9.07
N TYR A 40 -1.44 21.74 8.73
CA TYR A 40 -2.05 20.58 8.09
C TYR A 40 -2.62 19.62 9.14
N PRO A 41 -3.71 18.90 8.82
CA PRO A 41 -4.18 17.83 9.68
C PRO A 41 -3.09 16.75 9.86
N PRO A 42 -3.14 15.98 10.97
CA PRO A 42 -2.33 14.77 11.11
C PRO A 42 -2.50 13.83 9.92
N ALA A 43 -1.51 12.98 9.68
CA ALA A 43 -1.61 11.95 8.66
C ALA A 43 -2.85 11.08 8.92
N SER A 44 -3.69 10.94 7.90
CA SER A 44 -4.86 10.08 7.94
C SER A 44 -4.44 8.60 8.00
N VAL A 45 -5.36 7.74 8.44
CA VAL A 45 -5.13 6.30 8.49
C VAL A 45 -4.73 5.75 7.11
N ASN A 46 -5.34 6.24 6.03
CA ASN A 46 -5.02 5.82 4.65
C ASN A 46 -3.62 6.29 4.21
N GLU A 47 -3.21 7.51 4.58
CA GLU A 47 -1.86 8.02 4.31
C GLU A 47 -0.80 7.18 5.05
N ILE A 48 -1.05 6.85 6.32
CA ILE A 48 -0.16 5.98 7.11
C ILE A 48 -0.10 4.58 6.49
N ARG A 49 -1.25 4.05 6.08
CA ARG A 49 -1.31 2.75 5.43
C ARG A 49 -0.54 2.71 4.12
N GLU A 50 -0.65 3.74 3.28
CA GLU A 50 0.09 3.78 2.01
C GLU A 50 1.60 3.69 2.27
N VAL A 51 2.12 4.39 3.28
CA VAL A 51 3.52 4.28 3.68
C VAL A 51 3.88 2.84 4.05
N LEU A 52 3.11 2.21 4.93
CA LEU A 52 3.36 0.84 5.38
C LEU A 52 3.30 -0.16 4.22
N LEU A 53 2.30 -0.03 3.34
CA LEU A 53 2.11 -0.90 2.20
C LEU A 53 3.30 -0.82 1.23
N ARG A 54 3.69 0.41 0.87
CA ARG A 54 4.77 0.65 -0.09
C ARG A 54 6.13 0.28 0.47
N GLU A 55 6.34 0.49 1.77
CA GLU A 55 7.54 0.03 2.48
C GLU A 55 7.63 -1.49 2.51
N ALA A 56 6.56 -2.17 2.91
CA ALA A 56 6.52 -3.63 2.95
C ALA A 56 6.72 -4.24 1.54
N ALA A 57 6.11 -3.66 0.51
CA ALA A 57 6.29 -4.11 -0.87
C ALA A 57 7.72 -3.89 -1.40
N LEU A 58 8.34 -2.75 -1.06
CA LEU A 58 9.72 -2.46 -1.43
C LEU A 58 10.68 -3.45 -0.78
N ILE A 59 10.53 -3.71 0.52
CA ILE A 59 11.38 -4.66 1.26
C ILE A 59 11.13 -6.09 0.78
N ASP A 60 9.87 -6.49 0.51
CA ASP A 60 9.57 -7.81 -0.06
C ASP A 60 10.26 -8.01 -1.41
N ARG A 61 10.27 -6.99 -2.28
CA ARG A 61 10.95 -7.02 -3.58
C ARG A 61 12.47 -7.12 -3.43
N LEU A 62 13.07 -6.38 -2.50
CA LEU A 62 14.49 -6.51 -2.18
C LEU A 62 14.81 -7.92 -1.68
N ALA A 63 13.96 -8.51 -0.85
CA ALA A 63 14.15 -9.87 -0.34
C ALA A 63 14.01 -10.98 -1.41
N LEU A 64 13.42 -10.68 -2.57
CA LEU A 64 13.43 -11.59 -3.72
C LEU A 64 14.78 -11.58 -4.45
N GLU A 65 15.53 -10.49 -4.36
CA GLU A 65 16.85 -10.31 -4.96
C GLU A 65 17.99 -10.66 -3.98
N ASP A 66 17.78 -10.39 -2.69
CA ASP A 66 18.73 -10.61 -1.60
C ASP A 66 18.07 -11.33 -0.41
N PRO A 67 18.36 -12.64 -0.21
CA PRO A 67 17.79 -13.41 0.89
C PRO A 67 18.09 -12.88 2.30
N GLU A 68 19.12 -12.04 2.50
CA GLU A 68 19.43 -11.45 3.81
C GLU A 68 18.30 -10.51 4.28
N ALA A 69 17.55 -9.90 3.35
CA ALA A 69 16.41 -9.03 3.66
C ALA A 69 15.12 -9.81 4.03
N ASN A 70 15.13 -11.14 4.04
CA ASN A 70 13.92 -11.93 4.32
C ASN A 70 13.31 -11.65 5.70
N GLY A 71 14.15 -11.45 6.73
CA GLY A 71 13.68 -11.13 8.08
C GLY A 71 12.95 -9.78 8.13
N ASP A 72 13.50 -8.77 7.46
CA ASP A 72 12.90 -7.44 7.38
C ASP A 72 11.61 -7.45 6.55
N ALA A 73 11.58 -8.22 5.45
CA ALA A 73 10.38 -8.38 4.62
C ALA A 73 9.24 -9.04 5.41
N LEU A 74 9.55 -10.09 6.19
CA LEU A 74 8.57 -10.74 7.05
C LEU A 74 8.04 -9.77 8.12
N LYS A 75 8.92 -9.01 8.76
CA LYS A 75 8.54 -8.03 9.78
C LYS A 75 7.63 -6.94 9.20
N ALA A 76 7.99 -6.35 8.07
CA ALA A 76 7.18 -5.32 7.42
C ALA A 76 5.82 -5.86 6.96
N ALA A 77 5.77 -7.11 6.48
CA ALA A 77 4.53 -7.78 6.12
C ALA A 77 3.59 -7.99 7.31
N LEU A 78 4.13 -8.41 8.45
CA LEU A 78 3.37 -8.55 9.69
C LEU A 78 2.87 -7.19 10.20
N GLU A 79 3.69 -6.15 10.13
CA GLU A 79 3.31 -4.80 10.55
C GLU A 79 2.12 -4.25 9.75
N LEU A 80 2.14 -4.38 8.42
CA LEU A 80 1.01 -4.00 7.57
C LEU A 80 -0.24 -4.82 7.89
N LYS A 81 -0.10 -6.14 8.00
CA LYS A 81 -1.22 -7.05 8.31
C LYS A 81 -1.85 -6.71 9.65
N GLU A 82 -1.05 -6.47 10.68
CA GLU A 82 -1.55 -6.06 12.00
C GLU A 82 -2.21 -4.69 11.96
N PHE A 83 -1.65 -3.74 11.22
CA PHE A 83 -2.25 -2.41 11.04
C PHE A 83 -3.67 -2.56 10.47
N ASP A 84 -3.84 -3.31 9.38
CA ASP A 84 -5.15 -3.52 8.75
C ASP A 84 -6.10 -4.32 9.63
N THR A 85 -5.59 -5.30 10.37
CA THR A 85 -6.38 -6.06 11.34
C THR A 85 -6.95 -5.13 12.43
N ARG A 86 -6.16 -4.17 12.91
CA ARG A 86 -6.58 -3.20 13.93
C ARG A 86 -7.63 -2.20 13.43
N GLN A 87 -7.64 -1.87 12.14
CA GLN A 87 -8.68 -1.00 11.56
C GLN A 87 -10.03 -1.72 11.41
N GLY A 88 -10.03 -3.06 11.47
CA GLY A 88 -11.25 -3.86 11.54
C GLY A 88 -11.98 -4.00 10.19
N LEU A 89 -13.26 -4.31 10.27
CA LEU A 89 -14.14 -4.58 9.12
C LEU A 89 -15.15 -3.46 8.87
N GLY A 90 -15.65 -3.36 7.64
CA GLY A 90 -16.73 -2.46 7.26
C GLY A 90 -16.24 -1.15 6.63
N PRO A 91 -17.01 -0.05 6.71
CA PRO A 91 -16.71 1.20 6.00
C PRO A 91 -15.39 1.91 6.38
N GLY A 92 -14.74 1.46 7.46
CA GLY A 92 -13.42 1.94 7.90
C GLY A 92 -12.29 0.94 7.71
N ALA A 93 -12.55 -0.21 7.07
CA ALA A 93 -11.52 -1.17 6.73
C ALA A 93 -10.56 -0.56 5.70
N THR A 94 -9.27 -0.81 5.89
CA THR A 94 -8.22 -0.19 5.09
C THR A 94 -7.56 -1.13 4.09
N PHE A 95 -7.79 -2.44 4.22
CA PHE A 95 -7.39 -3.42 3.23
C PHE A 95 -8.34 -3.40 2.03
N GLU A 96 -7.79 -3.63 0.85
CA GLU A 96 -8.52 -3.52 -0.41
C GLU A 96 -8.46 -4.81 -1.24
N GLY A 97 -7.51 -5.70 -0.95
CA GLY A 97 -7.42 -6.99 -1.62
C GLY A 97 -8.54 -7.97 -1.25
N VAL A 98 -8.67 -9.00 -2.09
CA VAL A 98 -9.79 -9.95 -2.05
C VAL A 98 -9.82 -10.76 -0.76
N ILE A 99 -8.65 -11.10 -0.22
CA ILE A 99 -8.54 -11.96 0.95
C ILE A 99 -8.15 -11.09 2.16
N PRO A 100 -8.98 -11.06 3.21
CA PRO A 100 -8.80 -10.15 4.33
C PRO A 100 -7.54 -10.46 5.15
N PRO A 101 -7.02 -9.49 5.93
CA PRO A 101 -5.77 -9.63 6.69
C PRO A 101 -5.81 -10.75 7.74
N TYR A 102 -6.98 -11.12 8.24
CA TYR A 102 -7.16 -12.16 9.26
C TYR A 102 -7.33 -13.58 8.68
N ALA A 103 -7.24 -13.77 7.36
CA ALA A 103 -7.33 -15.09 6.76
C ALA A 103 -6.15 -15.98 7.18
N ASP A 104 -6.41 -17.25 7.50
CA ASP A 104 -5.41 -18.20 8.02
C ASP A 104 -4.20 -18.37 7.10
N GLN A 105 -4.40 -18.31 5.78
CA GLN A 105 -3.32 -18.39 4.80
C GLN A 105 -2.24 -17.30 4.97
N TRP A 106 -2.58 -16.15 5.58
CA TRP A 106 -1.63 -15.07 5.86
C TRP A 106 -0.89 -15.26 7.19
N GLN A 107 -1.16 -16.32 7.95
CA GLN A 107 -0.33 -16.73 9.08
C GLN A 107 0.94 -17.39 8.59
N ASP A 108 0.82 -18.32 7.64
CA ASP A 108 1.95 -19.07 7.09
C ASP A 108 2.71 -18.29 6.00
N GLU A 109 2.01 -17.43 5.24
CA GLU A 109 2.62 -16.60 4.18
C GLU A 109 2.24 -15.11 4.33
N PRO A 110 2.74 -14.39 5.35
CA PRO A 110 2.44 -12.96 5.53
C PRO A 110 2.86 -12.09 4.35
N ARG A 111 3.93 -12.45 3.64
CA ARG A 111 4.41 -11.74 2.45
C ARG A 111 3.42 -11.83 1.28
N GLY A 112 2.61 -12.90 1.23
CA GLY A 112 1.51 -13.04 0.28
C GLY A 112 0.43 -11.98 0.44
N TYR A 113 0.18 -11.54 1.67
CA TYR A 113 -0.75 -10.44 1.95
C TYR A 113 -0.25 -9.12 1.35
N VAL A 114 1.02 -8.76 1.56
CA VAL A 114 1.64 -7.56 0.98
C VAL A 114 1.51 -7.54 -0.54
N ARG A 115 1.82 -8.67 -1.18
CA ARG A 115 1.73 -8.83 -2.64
C ARG A 115 0.31 -8.60 -3.16
N GLN A 116 -0.70 -9.10 -2.45
CA GLN A 116 -2.11 -8.87 -2.79
C GLN A 116 -2.47 -7.38 -2.70
N GLU A 117 -2.18 -6.77 -1.57
CA GLU A 117 -2.56 -5.38 -1.31
C GLU A 117 -1.82 -4.43 -2.26
N TYR A 118 -0.54 -4.67 -2.52
CA TYR A 118 0.25 -3.79 -3.38
C TYR A 118 -0.17 -3.90 -4.85
N HIS A 119 -0.48 -5.11 -5.30
CA HIS A 119 -1.04 -5.30 -6.65
C HIS A 119 -2.39 -4.62 -6.79
N HIS A 120 -3.26 -4.70 -5.77
CA HIS A 120 -4.53 -3.98 -5.77
C HIS A 120 -4.30 -2.47 -5.88
N TRP A 121 -3.43 -1.92 -5.02
CA TRP A 121 -3.08 -0.50 -5.01
C TRP A 121 -2.54 0.02 -6.36
N LEU A 122 -1.75 -0.80 -7.08
CA LEU A 122 -1.24 -0.45 -8.41
C LEU A 122 -2.31 -0.48 -9.51
N THR A 123 -3.25 -1.43 -9.44
CA THR A 123 -4.14 -1.78 -10.56
C THR A 123 -5.55 -1.24 -10.41
N VAL A 124 -5.94 -0.88 -9.19
CA VAL A 124 -7.24 -0.28 -8.88
C VAL A 124 -6.97 1.16 -8.44
N PRO A 125 -7.32 2.18 -9.26
CA PRO A 125 -7.12 3.55 -8.86
C PRO A 125 -7.92 3.83 -7.57
N PRO A 126 -7.34 4.49 -6.55
CA PRO A 126 -8.13 4.97 -5.44
C PRO A 126 -9.20 5.89 -6.04
N TRP A 127 -10.45 5.63 -5.67
CA TRP A 127 -11.61 6.43 -6.00
C TRP A 127 -11.24 7.91 -6.25
N LYS A 128 -11.37 8.39 -7.49
CA LYS A 128 -11.39 9.84 -7.72
C LYS A 128 -12.77 10.30 -7.30
N PRO A 129 -12.95 11.18 -6.30
CA PRO A 129 -14.08 12.09 -6.40
C PRO A 129 -13.85 12.84 -7.71
N THR A 130 -14.70 12.63 -8.70
CA THR A 130 -14.78 13.57 -9.82
C THR A 130 -14.98 14.94 -9.20
N LEU A 131 -13.95 15.79 -9.23
CA LEU A 131 -14.16 17.22 -9.17
C LEU A 131 -15.29 17.49 -10.17
N PRO A 132 -16.41 18.13 -9.77
CA PRO A 132 -17.36 18.59 -10.75
C PRO A 132 -16.57 19.37 -11.80
N PRO A 133 -16.89 19.23 -13.11
CA PRO A 133 -16.22 20.01 -14.13
C PRO A 133 -16.22 21.47 -13.68
N ALA A 134 -15.07 22.14 -13.82
CA ALA A 134 -14.99 23.57 -13.53
C ALA A 134 -16.18 24.26 -14.23
N PRO A 135 -16.89 25.17 -13.56
CA PRO A 135 -17.99 25.87 -14.21
C PRO A 135 -17.46 26.44 -15.53
N GLU A 136 -18.08 26.05 -16.63
CA GLU A 136 -17.74 26.60 -17.94
C GLU A 136 -17.82 28.12 -17.83
N ASP A 137 -16.74 28.81 -18.20
CA ASP A 137 -16.71 30.27 -18.24
C ASP A 137 -17.96 30.73 -19.00
N PRO A 138 -18.84 31.54 -18.39
CA PRO A 138 -20.01 32.06 -19.09
C PRO A 138 -19.53 33.12 -20.07
N THR A 139 -19.11 32.68 -21.25
CA THR A 139 -18.88 33.53 -22.40
C THR A 139 -19.81 33.09 -23.53
N ALA A 140 -21.03 33.61 -23.47
CA ALA A 140 -21.88 33.88 -24.63
C ALA A 140 -22.81 35.05 -24.29
#